data_AF-A0A3D4UST3-F1
#
_entry.id   AF-A0A3D4UST3-F1
#
_cell.length_a   1.000
_cell.length_b   1.000
_cell.length_c   1.000
_cell.angle_alpha   90.00
_cell.angle_beta   90.00
_cell.angle_gamma   90.00
#
_symmetry.space_group_name_H-M   'P 1'
#
loop_
_entity.id
_entity.type
_entity.pdbx_description
1 polymer ?
#
loop_
_entity_poly.entity_id
_entity_poly.type
_entity_poly.pdbx_seq_one_letter_code
_entity_poly.pdbx_strand_id
1 'polypeptide(L)'
;MAVSGSSDFNLITNEIIELAYKSINALPDGQSLSGDQYSTGRKYLNMIQKNLGLLIWNQEIITVNLTASSVVLGSDGVDYECIKNHTASATNKPVTGSQYLSFWKKLTTTSGATHVAGTDYTSICNPKLDTNIIDIENGLRRDKSSETNSQMTKITNEEFFNRYDTNSTAAPTQFWFKRKSTPELFLYPYPDSATNYVFEFNAYKYSDDMDSSTDNPDFPQEWLSPLTKLLAVELAPLRGITGQAFRDLVFLAENARKNAEEKDHETGSLYITPNTGGRY
;
A
#
# COMPACT_ATOMS: atom_id res chain seq x y z
N MET A 1 -26.25 -8.43 39.55
CA MET A 1 -26.40 -8.60 38.09
C MET A 1 -25.00 -8.72 37.53
N ALA A 2 -24.66 -9.81 36.84
CA ALA A 2 -23.36 -9.90 36.18
C ALA A 2 -23.32 -8.86 35.04
N VAL A 3 -22.27 -8.06 34.97
CA VAL A 3 -22.02 -7.09 33.89
C VAL A 3 -21.02 -7.69 32.90
N SER A 4 -21.19 -7.44 31.60
CA SER A 4 -20.48 -8.20 30.56
C SER A 4 -18.98 -7.88 30.45
N GLY A 5 -18.50 -6.75 30.96
CA GLY A 5 -17.06 -6.42 31.13
C GLY A 5 -16.17 -6.41 29.87
N SER A 6 -16.67 -6.88 28.73
CA SER A 6 -15.96 -7.06 27.46
C SER A 6 -16.68 -6.30 26.34
N SER A 7 -15.89 -5.71 25.45
CA SER A 7 -16.29 -4.95 24.28
C SER A 7 -15.54 -5.39 23.01
N ASP A 8 -14.77 -6.48 23.09
CA ASP A 8 -13.82 -6.98 22.10
C ASP A 8 -14.45 -8.00 21.15
N PHE A 9 -15.67 -7.72 20.68
CA PHE A 9 -16.30 -8.60 19.71
C PHE A 9 -15.50 -8.61 18.40
N ASN A 10 -14.95 -9.78 18.08
CA ASN A 10 -14.20 -10.04 16.88
C ASN A 10 -14.71 -11.33 16.21
N LEU A 11 -14.58 -11.42 14.89
CA LEU A 11 -14.92 -12.63 14.13
C LEU A 11 -13.74 -13.04 13.28
N ILE A 12 -13.35 -14.31 13.38
CA ILE A 12 -12.34 -14.88 12.48
C ILE A 12 -12.95 -15.16 11.10
N THR A 13 -12.07 -15.34 10.10
CA THR A 13 -12.43 -15.65 8.71
C THR A 13 -13.55 -16.69 8.56
N ASN A 14 -13.40 -17.85 9.21
CA ASN A 14 -14.38 -18.92 9.08
C ASN A 14 -15.74 -18.57 9.72
N GLU A 15 -15.76 -17.83 10.82
CA GLU A 15 -17.00 -17.42 11.48
C GLU A 15 -17.81 -16.47 10.60
N ILE A 16 -17.13 -15.53 9.91
CA ILE A 16 -17.76 -14.63 8.94
C ILE A 16 -18.38 -15.43 7.79
N ILE A 17 -17.64 -16.41 7.25
CA ILE A 17 -18.13 -17.28 6.17
C ILE A 17 -19.35 -18.07 6.66
N GLU A 18 -19.29 -18.69 7.83
CA GLU A 18 -20.41 -19.47 8.38
C GLU A 18 -21.66 -18.61 8.62
N LEU A 19 -21.50 -17.41 9.17
CA LEU A 19 -22.61 -16.47 9.37
C LEU A 19 -23.23 -16.04 8.03
N ALA A 20 -22.41 -15.82 7.00
CA ALA A 20 -22.91 -15.51 5.66
C ALA A 20 -23.75 -16.68 5.11
N TYR A 21 -23.27 -17.91 5.22
CA TYR A 21 -24.00 -19.12 4.80
C TYR A 21 -25.30 -19.32 5.59
N LYS A 22 -25.30 -19.06 6.91
CA LYS A 22 -26.52 -19.10 7.73
C LYS A 22 -27.53 -18.05 7.31
N SER A 23 -27.09 -16.84 6.98
CA SER A 23 -27.99 -15.74 6.59
C SER A 23 -28.79 -16.01 5.31
N ILE A 24 -28.25 -16.85 4.41
CA ILE A 24 -28.91 -17.31 3.19
C ILE A 24 -29.58 -18.68 3.34
N ASN A 25 -29.71 -19.19 4.57
CA ASN A 25 -30.26 -20.51 4.89
C ASN A 25 -29.57 -21.67 4.14
N ALA A 26 -28.26 -21.54 3.88
CA ALA A 26 -27.45 -22.54 3.19
C ALA A 26 -26.56 -23.37 4.15
N LEU A 27 -26.69 -23.15 5.46
CA LEU A 27 -26.07 -23.94 6.52
C LEU A 27 -27.08 -24.14 7.66
N PRO A 28 -27.70 -25.34 7.78
CA PRO A 28 -28.56 -25.67 8.90
C PRO A 28 -27.79 -25.69 10.23
N ASP A 29 -28.50 -25.46 11.33
CA ASP A 29 -27.90 -25.52 12.67
C ASP A 29 -27.28 -26.89 12.97
N GLY A 30 -26.06 -26.88 13.51
CA GLY A 30 -25.32 -28.08 13.87
C GLY A 30 -24.57 -28.77 12.72
N GLN A 31 -24.65 -28.26 11.48
CA GLN A 31 -23.78 -28.70 10.39
C GLN A 31 -22.56 -27.78 10.22
N SER A 32 -21.54 -28.29 9.54
CA SER A 32 -20.33 -27.55 9.17
C SER A 32 -20.21 -27.44 7.66
N LEU A 33 -19.58 -26.36 7.19
CA LEU A 33 -19.30 -26.19 5.77
C LEU A 33 -18.22 -27.18 5.31
N SER A 34 -18.25 -27.52 4.02
CA SER A 34 -17.19 -28.29 3.37
C SER A 34 -15.93 -27.44 3.14
N GLY A 35 -14.78 -28.08 2.98
CA GLY A 35 -13.51 -27.40 2.68
C GLY A 35 -13.57 -26.50 1.43
N ASP A 36 -14.28 -26.94 0.39
CA ASP A 36 -14.47 -26.17 -0.84
C ASP A 36 -15.33 -24.91 -0.62
N GLN A 37 -16.34 -25.00 0.24
CA GLN A 37 -17.18 -23.86 0.61
C GLN A 37 -16.37 -22.81 1.38
N TYR A 38 -15.51 -23.24 2.31
CA TYR A 38 -14.60 -22.32 2.99
C TYR A 38 -13.59 -21.69 2.03
N SER A 39 -12.99 -22.47 1.11
CA SER A 39 -12.05 -21.93 0.11
C SER A 39 -12.72 -20.90 -0.81
N THR A 40 -13.94 -21.19 -1.25
CA THR A 40 -14.73 -20.28 -2.08
C THR A 40 -15.13 -19.03 -1.30
N GLY A 41 -15.57 -19.19 -0.05
CA GLY A 41 -15.91 -18.08 0.84
C GLY A 41 -14.74 -17.12 1.05
N ARG A 42 -13.52 -17.64 1.33
CA ARG A 42 -12.30 -16.82 1.47
C ARG A 42 -11.99 -16.01 0.22
N LYS A 43 -12.11 -16.60 -0.97
CA LYS A 43 -11.88 -15.89 -2.24
C LYS A 43 -12.84 -14.72 -2.43
N TYR A 44 -14.14 -14.94 -2.22
CA TYR A 44 -15.13 -13.86 -2.33
C TYR A 44 -14.94 -12.80 -1.24
N LEU A 45 -14.61 -13.20 -0.01
CA LEU A 45 -14.34 -12.27 1.07
C LEU A 45 -13.13 -11.37 0.76
N ASN A 46 -12.03 -11.95 0.29
CA ASN A 46 -10.85 -11.21 -0.17
C ASN A 46 -11.23 -10.24 -1.31
N MET A 47 -12.04 -10.68 -2.28
CA MET A 47 -12.51 -9.79 -3.35
C MET A 47 -13.36 -8.62 -2.82
N ILE A 48 -14.30 -8.89 -1.91
CA ILE A 48 -15.16 -7.85 -1.31
C ILE A 48 -14.28 -6.81 -0.62
N GLN A 49 -13.38 -7.26 0.26
CA GLN A 49 -12.47 -6.41 1.01
C GLN A 49 -11.64 -5.49 0.10
N LYS A 50 -11.03 -6.02 -0.97
CA LYS A 50 -10.21 -5.21 -1.89
C LYS A 50 -11.06 -4.20 -2.69
N ASN A 51 -12.38 -4.39 -2.77
CA ASN A 51 -13.31 -3.51 -3.47
C ASN A 51 -14.00 -2.48 -2.56
N LEU A 52 -13.80 -2.52 -1.24
CA LEU A 52 -14.40 -1.55 -0.30
C LEU A 52 -13.88 -0.11 -0.46
N GLY A 53 -12.81 0.09 -1.25
CA GLY A 53 -12.25 1.40 -1.55
C GLY A 53 -11.18 1.86 -0.56
N LEU A 54 -10.85 3.15 -0.61
CA LEU A 54 -9.93 3.79 0.32
C LEU A 54 -10.71 4.27 1.55
N LEU A 55 -10.43 3.66 2.70
CA LEU A 55 -11.06 3.97 3.97
C LEU A 55 -10.00 4.46 4.97
N ILE A 56 -10.37 5.35 5.88
CA ILE A 56 -9.41 6.05 6.76
C ILE A 56 -8.75 5.07 7.73
N TRP A 57 -9.48 4.06 8.20
CA TRP A 57 -8.91 3.04 9.09
C TRP A 57 -7.86 2.12 8.42
N ASN A 58 -7.71 2.16 7.09
CA ASN A 58 -6.62 1.49 6.37
C ASN A 58 -5.33 2.35 6.27
N GLN A 59 -5.31 3.49 6.95
CA GLN A 59 -4.19 4.40 6.96
C GLN A 59 -3.20 4.02 8.06
N GLU A 60 -1.93 3.86 7.69
CA GLU A 60 -0.86 3.53 8.62
C GLU A 60 0.37 4.40 8.35
N ILE A 61 1.08 4.76 9.41
CA ILE A 61 2.40 5.37 9.28
C ILE A 61 3.40 4.25 8.99
N ILE A 62 3.94 4.24 7.77
CA ILE A 62 4.97 3.30 7.36
C ILE A 62 6.35 3.93 7.49
N THR A 63 7.32 3.13 7.92
CA THR A 63 8.72 3.53 8.02
C THR A 63 9.53 2.92 6.89
N VAL A 64 10.17 3.77 6.10
CA VAL A 64 10.99 3.40 4.95
C VAL A 64 12.46 3.73 5.24
N ASN A 65 13.28 2.68 5.27
CA ASN A 65 14.73 2.81 5.39
C ASN A 65 15.37 2.88 4.00
N LEU A 66 16.35 3.76 3.82
CA LEU A 66 17.10 3.82 2.57
C LEU A 66 18.14 2.70 2.51
N THR A 67 18.30 2.14 1.32
CA THR A 67 19.41 1.26 0.96
C THR A 67 20.33 2.01 0.03
N ALA A 68 21.64 1.93 0.26
CA ALA A 68 22.62 2.55 -0.62
C ALA A 68 22.47 2.01 -2.05
N SER A 69 22.70 2.87 -3.03
CA SER A 69 22.67 2.46 -4.44
C SER A 69 23.71 1.37 -4.71
N SER A 70 23.37 0.44 -5.59
CA SER A 70 24.32 -0.54 -6.09
C SER A 70 25.44 0.14 -6.88
N VAL A 71 26.69 -0.27 -6.64
CA VAL A 71 27.87 0.23 -7.36
C VAL A 71 28.57 -0.93 -8.06
N VAL A 72 28.86 -0.76 -9.35
CA VAL A 72 29.53 -1.78 -10.16
C VAL A 72 30.71 -1.19 -10.93
N LEU A 73 31.71 -2.02 -11.19
CA LEU A 73 32.87 -1.65 -12.00
C LEU A 73 32.52 -1.73 -13.50
N GLY A 74 32.70 -0.61 -14.20
CA GLY A 74 32.55 -0.50 -15.66
C GLY A 74 33.74 -1.12 -16.40
N SER A 75 33.55 -1.41 -17.70
CA SER A 75 34.64 -1.94 -18.54
C SER A 75 35.74 -0.92 -18.82
N ASP A 76 35.51 0.37 -18.52
CA ASP A 76 36.49 1.45 -18.55
C ASP A 76 37.33 1.53 -17.26
N GLY A 77 37.11 0.62 -16.30
CA GLY A 77 37.84 0.57 -15.03
C GLY A 77 37.37 1.59 -14.00
N VAL A 78 36.21 2.23 -14.21
CA VAL A 78 35.62 3.21 -13.28
C VAL A 78 34.30 2.68 -12.73
N ASP A 79 33.97 3.06 -11.50
CA ASP A 79 32.72 2.67 -10.86
C ASP A 79 31.52 3.45 -11.41
N TYR A 80 30.38 2.78 -11.42
CA TYR A 80 29.09 3.33 -11.79
C TYR A 80 28.07 3.05 -10.69
N GLU A 81 27.39 4.11 -10.24
CA GLU A 81 26.30 4.02 -9.27
C GLU A 81 24.96 3.87 -9.99
N CYS A 82 24.15 2.92 -9.55
CA CYS A 82 22.80 2.71 -10.05
C CYS A 82 21.89 3.88 -9.62
N ILE A 83 21.34 4.60 -10.61
CA ILE A 83 20.45 5.74 -10.37
C ILE A 83 18.97 5.37 -10.53
N LYS A 84 18.68 4.19 -11.10
CA LYS A 84 17.33 3.68 -11.33
C LYS A 84 17.27 2.17 -11.19
N ASN A 85 16.33 1.67 -10.38
CA ASN A 85 16.16 0.22 -10.18
C ASN A 85 15.96 -0.52 -11.50
N HIS A 86 16.71 -1.60 -11.70
CA HIS A 86 16.59 -2.46 -12.88
C HIS A 86 17.21 -3.82 -12.64
N THR A 87 16.76 -4.80 -13.43
CA THR A 87 17.46 -6.08 -13.59
C THR A 87 18.53 -5.94 -14.67
N ALA A 88 19.75 -6.36 -14.36
CA ALA A 88 20.91 -6.27 -15.22
C ALA A 88 20.71 -7.03 -16.54
N SER A 89 20.98 -6.36 -17.66
CA SER A 89 20.84 -6.87 -19.02
C SER A 89 21.97 -6.35 -19.91
N ALA A 90 22.09 -6.87 -21.14
CA ALA A 90 23.09 -6.38 -22.08
C ALA A 90 22.86 -4.91 -22.49
N THR A 91 21.61 -4.43 -22.53
CA THR A 91 21.28 -3.07 -22.99
C THR A 91 21.54 -2.01 -21.94
N ASN A 92 21.48 -2.35 -20.65
CA ASN A 92 21.71 -1.42 -19.54
C ASN A 92 23.08 -1.59 -18.87
N LYS A 93 23.92 -2.52 -19.33
CA LYS A 93 25.28 -2.71 -18.80
C LYS A 93 26.12 -1.42 -18.90
N PRO A 94 26.81 -0.99 -17.83
CA PRO A 94 27.67 0.20 -17.84
C PRO A 94 28.66 0.22 -19.01
N VAL A 95 28.87 1.40 -19.61
CA VAL A 95 29.78 1.68 -20.74
C VAL A 95 29.36 1.03 -22.07
N THR A 96 29.00 -0.25 -22.07
CA THR A 96 28.79 -1.04 -23.29
C THR A 96 27.34 -1.14 -23.73
N GLY A 97 26.38 -1.00 -22.82
CA GLY A 97 24.95 -1.12 -23.11
C GLY A 97 24.41 0.14 -23.78
N SER A 98 23.54 0.00 -24.78
CA SER A 98 22.99 1.15 -25.52
C SER A 98 22.18 2.14 -24.69
N GLN A 99 21.71 1.76 -23.50
CA GLN A 99 20.88 2.57 -22.61
C GLN A 99 21.53 2.83 -21.24
N TYR A 100 22.82 2.55 -21.08
CA TYR A 100 23.46 2.56 -19.76
C TYR A 100 23.32 3.90 -19.00
N LEU A 101 23.35 5.03 -19.70
CA LEU A 101 23.19 6.36 -19.10
C LEU A 101 21.83 6.59 -18.42
N SER A 102 20.81 5.80 -18.76
CA SER A 102 19.50 5.88 -18.10
C SER A 102 19.46 5.18 -16.73
N PHE A 103 20.50 4.39 -16.41
CA PHE A 103 20.54 3.52 -15.24
C PHE A 103 21.75 3.75 -14.35
N TRP A 104 22.82 4.34 -14.90
CA TRP A 104 24.11 4.46 -14.24
C TRP A 104 24.65 5.89 -14.32
N LYS A 105 25.12 6.41 -13.19
CA LYS A 105 25.99 7.60 -13.16
C LYS A 105 27.43 7.18 -12.88
N LYS A 106 28.37 7.83 -13.54
CA LYS A 106 29.80 7.56 -13.38
C LYS A 106 30.30 8.15 -12.06
N LEU A 107 31.11 7.39 -11.33
CA LEU A 107 31.81 7.84 -10.13
C LEU A 107 33.30 8.11 -10.44
N THR A 108 34.04 8.56 -9.44
CA THR A 108 35.51 8.72 -9.51
C THR A 108 36.25 7.56 -8.84
N THR A 109 35.54 6.63 -8.22
CA THR A 109 36.10 5.46 -7.55
C THR A 109 36.32 4.30 -8.52
N THR A 110 37.11 3.32 -8.10
CA THR A 110 37.47 2.13 -8.89
C THR A 110 37.42 0.86 -8.04
N SER A 111 36.50 0.80 -7.08
CA SER A 111 36.44 -0.25 -6.06
C SER A 111 35.16 -1.09 -6.11
N GLY A 112 34.30 -0.87 -7.10
CA GLY A 112 33.02 -1.54 -7.27
C GLY A 112 33.16 -3.03 -7.60
N ALA A 113 32.09 -3.77 -7.31
CA ALA A 113 32.02 -5.19 -7.68
C ALA A 113 31.82 -5.34 -9.19
N THR A 114 32.25 -6.47 -9.75
CA THR A 114 31.98 -6.80 -11.16
C THR A 114 30.48 -6.80 -11.43
N HIS A 115 30.05 -6.16 -12.52
CA HIS A 115 28.67 -6.22 -12.98
C HIS A 115 28.27 -7.65 -13.36
N VAL A 116 27.17 -8.17 -12.80
CA VAL A 116 26.65 -9.52 -13.02
C VAL A 116 25.29 -9.44 -13.73
N ALA A 117 25.13 -10.23 -14.80
CA ALA A 117 23.88 -10.27 -15.55
C ALA A 117 22.74 -10.93 -14.74
N GLY A 118 21.51 -10.46 -14.90
CA GLY A 118 20.35 -10.98 -14.17
C GLY A 118 20.24 -10.53 -12.71
N THR A 119 21.22 -9.80 -12.19
CA THR A 119 21.16 -9.22 -10.84
C THR A 119 20.26 -7.99 -10.81
N ASP A 120 19.45 -7.86 -9.77
CA ASP A 120 18.67 -6.64 -9.51
C ASP A 120 19.56 -5.58 -8.84
N TYR A 121 19.77 -4.47 -9.54
CA TYR A 121 20.48 -3.32 -9.00
C TYR A 121 19.49 -2.26 -8.52
N THR A 122 19.78 -1.69 -7.35
CA THR A 122 18.91 -0.74 -6.64
C THR A 122 19.53 0.65 -6.61
N SER A 123 18.67 1.68 -6.56
CA SER A 123 19.02 3.08 -6.42
C SER A 123 18.46 3.62 -5.11
N ILE A 124 19.29 4.37 -4.38
CA ILE A 124 18.90 5.07 -3.14
C ILE A 124 17.75 6.05 -3.35
N CYS A 125 17.66 6.63 -4.55
CA CYS A 125 16.67 7.63 -4.92
C CYS A 125 15.30 7.01 -5.28
N ASN A 126 15.25 5.69 -5.47
CA ASN A 126 14.04 4.96 -5.88
C ASN A 126 13.74 3.75 -4.97
N PRO A 127 13.48 3.92 -3.66
CA PRO A 127 13.12 2.79 -2.81
C PRO A 127 11.80 2.14 -3.26
N LYS A 128 11.79 0.81 -3.31
CA LYS A 128 10.57 0.02 -3.50
C LYS A 128 9.80 -0.03 -2.18
N LEU A 129 8.48 0.05 -2.27
CA LEU A 129 7.57 -0.14 -1.14
C LEU A 129 6.86 -1.49 -1.22
N ASP A 130 6.23 -1.86 -0.11
CA ASP A 130 5.42 -3.07 -0.04
C ASP A 130 4.24 -3.02 -1.00
N THR A 131 3.88 -4.19 -1.52
CA THR A 131 2.82 -4.32 -2.55
C THR A 131 1.42 -3.97 -2.05
N ASN A 132 1.23 -3.93 -0.73
CA ASN A 132 -0.03 -3.52 -0.12
C ASN A 132 -0.21 -1.99 -0.08
N ILE A 133 0.80 -1.17 -0.37
CA ILE A 133 0.66 0.29 -0.39
C ILE A 133 -0.13 0.76 -1.62
N ILE A 134 -1.22 1.51 -1.42
CA ILE A 134 -2.09 2.02 -2.47
C ILE A 134 -1.71 3.44 -2.88
N ASP A 135 -1.58 4.32 -1.89
CA ASP A 135 -1.19 5.72 -2.05
C ASP A 135 -0.53 6.24 -0.78
N ILE A 136 0.19 7.36 -0.91
CA ILE A 136 0.81 8.08 0.21
C ILE A 136 0.25 9.48 0.21
N GLU A 137 -0.25 9.93 1.36
CA GLU A 137 -0.77 11.28 1.52
C GLU A 137 0.37 12.26 1.83
N ASN A 138 1.06 12.02 2.94
CA ASN A 138 2.06 12.92 3.51
C ASN A 138 3.33 12.15 3.90
N GLY A 139 4.45 12.85 3.99
CA GLY A 139 5.74 12.27 4.36
C GLY A 139 6.53 13.15 5.34
N LEU A 140 7.34 12.49 6.15
CA LEU A 140 8.27 13.10 7.09
C LEU A 140 9.64 12.45 6.86
N ARG A 141 10.70 13.26 6.96
CA ARG A 141 12.06 12.79 7.06
C ARG A 141 12.55 13.06 8.47
N ARG A 142 12.95 12.02 9.19
CA ARG A 142 13.67 12.12 10.46
C ARG A 142 15.17 12.04 10.22
N ASP A 143 15.90 13.04 10.70
CA ASP A 143 17.36 13.01 10.72
C ASP A 143 17.84 12.28 11.98
N LYS A 144 18.67 11.24 11.83
CA LYS A 144 19.12 10.43 12.97
C LYS A 144 20.12 11.14 13.87
N SER A 145 20.83 12.13 13.37
CA SER A 145 21.87 12.84 14.13
C SER A 145 21.28 13.93 15.01
N SER A 146 20.32 14.68 14.47
CA SER A 146 19.66 15.78 15.16
C SER A 146 18.33 15.39 15.80
N GLU A 147 17.83 14.18 15.50
CA GLU A 147 16.52 13.67 15.93
C GLU A 147 15.34 14.58 15.53
N THR A 148 15.56 15.41 14.50
CA THR A 148 14.56 16.36 14.01
C THR A 148 13.71 15.76 12.90
N ASN A 149 12.42 16.08 12.92
CA ASN A 149 11.48 15.70 11.88
C ASN A 149 11.28 16.91 10.94
N SER A 150 11.44 16.67 9.64
CA SER A 150 11.18 17.65 8.58
C SER A 150 10.07 17.14 7.68
N GLN A 151 9.04 17.96 7.43
CA GLN A 151 7.96 17.60 6.52
C GLN A 151 8.46 17.50 5.08
N MET A 152 7.96 16.50 4.36
CA MET A 152 8.21 16.31 2.95
C MET A 152 6.98 16.64 2.12
N THR A 153 7.20 17.21 0.95
CA THR A 153 6.13 17.56 0.00
C THR A 153 5.99 16.49 -1.07
N LYS A 154 4.76 15.97 -1.26
CA LYS A 154 4.41 15.13 -2.40
C LYS A 154 4.37 16.00 -3.67
N ILE A 155 5.12 15.60 -4.70
CA ILE A 155 5.16 16.30 -6.00
C ILE A 155 4.67 15.39 -7.13
N THR A 156 4.29 16.00 -8.25
CA THR A 156 3.82 15.27 -9.44
C THR A 156 4.98 14.64 -10.22
N ASN A 157 4.67 13.69 -11.09
CA ASN A 157 5.66 13.09 -12.00
C ASN A 157 6.32 14.17 -12.90
N GLU A 158 5.54 15.09 -13.45
CA GLU A 158 6.06 16.15 -14.32
C GLU A 158 7.02 17.08 -13.56
N GLU A 159 6.64 17.49 -12.36
CA GLU A 159 7.47 18.33 -11.50
C GLU A 159 8.76 17.62 -11.09
N PHE A 160 8.68 16.33 -10.76
CA PHE A 160 9.86 15.51 -10.49
C PHE A 160 10.77 15.42 -11.72
N PHE A 161 10.21 15.10 -12.89
CA PHE A 161 10.98 14.93 -14.13
C PHE A 161 11.70 16.21 -14.54
N ASN A 162 11.08 17.38 -14.35
CA ASN A 162 11.68 18.67 -14.66
C ASN A 162 12.80 19.08 -13.69
N ARG A 163 12.86 18.48 -12.49
CA ARG A 163 13.86 18.78 -11.45
C ARG A 163 14.92 17.71 -11.28
N TYR A 164 14.70 16.52 -11.82
CA TYR A 164 15.52 15.36 -11.55
C TYR A 164 16.97 15.55 -12.03
N ASP A 165 17.89 15.65 -11.07
CA ASP A 165 19.33 15.68 -11.30
C ASP A 165 20.02 14.77 -10.28
N THR A 166 20.77 13.80 -10.77
CA THR A 166 21.49 12.81 -9.94
C THR A 166 22.79 13.36 -9.34
N ASN A 167 23.21 14.56 -9.77
CA ASN A 167 24.37 15.26 -9.23
C ASN A 167 23.99 16.25 -8.11
N SER A 168 22.71 16.64 -8.01
CA SER A 168 22.21 17.50 -6.95
C SER A 168 21.89 16.66 -5.70
N THR A 169 22.93 16.31 -4.94
CA THR A 169 22.80 15.49 -3.73
C THR A 169 22.54 16.33 -2.47
N ALA A 170 21.46 16.01 -1.74
CA ALA A 170 21.15 16.62 -0.45
C ALA A 170 20.11 15.78 0.31
N ALA A 171 19.84 16.17 1.57
CA ALA A 171 18.79 15.58 2.38
C ALA A 171 17.41 15.78 1.69
N PRO A 172 16.68 14.69 1.33
CA PRO A 172 15.44 14.81 0.54
C PRO A 172 14.34 15.59 1.27
N THR A 173 13.63 16.46 0.55
CA THR A 173 12.52 17.28 1.07
C THR A 173 11.23 17.09 0.29
N GLN A 174 11.30 16.41 -0.85
CA GLN A 174 10.17 16.16 -1.73
C GLN A 174 10.18 14.70 -2.16
N PHE A 175 9.01 14.18 -2.52
CA PHE A 175 8.91 12.84 -3.07
C PHE A 175 7.80 12.76 -4.11
N TRP A 176 7.98 11.90 -5.11
CA TRP A 176 6.93 11.50 -6.03
C TRP A 176 6.58 10.02 -5.77
N PHE A 177 5.30 9.73 -5.59
CA PHE A 177 4.80 8.37 -5.45
C PHE A 177 4.33 7.83 -6.80
N LYS A 178 4.85 6.67 -7.18
CA LYS A 178 4.45 5.96 -8.39
C LYS A 178 3.69 4.68 -8.04
N ARG A 179 2.39 4.70 -8.27
CA ARG A 179 1.54 3.52 -8.12
C ARG A 179 1.86 2.48 -9.20
N LYS A 180 2.20 1.27 -8.76
CA LYS A 180 2.50 0.06 -9.55
C LYS A 180 2.10 -1.17 -8.72
N SER A 181 2.25 -2.37 -9.30
CA SER A 181 2.11 -3.64 -8.55
C SER A 181 3.08 -3.73 -7.36
N THR A 182 4.30 -3.24 -7.55
CA THR A 182 5.24 -2.93 -6.48
C THR A 182 5.43 -1.41 -6.51
N PRO A 183 4.80 -0.67 -5.59
CA PRO A 183 4.89 0.79 -5.57
C PRO A 183 6.33 1.26 -5.38
N GLU A 184 6.64 2.42 -5.96
CA GLU A 184 7.96 3.01 -5.92
C GLU A 184 7.87 4.47 -5.48
N LEU A 185 8.81 4.90 -4.65
CA LEU A 185 9.01 6.30 -4.27
C LEU A 185 10.20 6.88 -5.00
N PHE A 186 10.07 8.12 -5.46
CA PHE A 186 11.15 8.88 -6.07
C PHE A 186 11.48 10.08 -5.20
N LEU A 187 12.69 10.14 -4.66
CA LEU A 187 13.10 11.16 -3.69
C LEU A 187 13.79 12.33 -4.37
N TYR A 188 13.53 13.55 -3.87
CA TYR A 188 14.20 14.76 -4.34
C TYR A 188 14.54 15.71 -3.18
N PRO A 189 15.74 16.33 -3.14
CA PRO A 189 16.93 16.07 -3.98
C PRO A 189 17.46 14.63 -3.87
N TYR A 190 18.45 14.27 -4.70
CA TYR A 190 19.05 12.92 -4.67
C TYR A 190 19.65 12.68 -3.28
N PRO A 191 19.30 11.60 -2.54
CA PRO A 191 19.77 11.43 -1.18
C PRO A 191 21.30 11.36 -1.10
N ASP A 192 21.90 12.11 -0.17
CA ASP A 192 23.33 12.15 0.10
C ASP A 192 23.80 11.03 1.06
N SER A 193 22.88 10.42 1.81
CA SER A 193 23.18 9.31 2.73
C SER A 193 22.02 8.32 2.83
N ALA A 194 22.36 7.01 2.84
CA ALA A 194 21.40 5.95 3.10
C ALA A 194 21.16 5.70 4.60
N THR A 195 22.06 6.17 5.47
CA THR A 195 22.04 5.81 6.89
C THR A 195 21.53 6.92 7.78
N ASN A 196 21.63 8.19 7.35
CA ASN A 196 21.35 9.35 8.20
C ASN A 196 19.85 9.67 8.33
N TYR A 197 19.03 9.13 7.45
CA TYR A 197 17.61 9.47 7.37
C TYR A 197 16.73 8.25 7.62
N VAL A 198 15.57 8.50 8.23
CA VAL A 198 14.42 7.60 8.28
C VAL A 198 13.26 8.33 7.66
N PHE A 199 12.55 7.69 6.75
CA PHE A 199 11.38 8.27 6.11
C PHE A 199 10.12 7.66 6.70
N GLU A 200 9.18 8.48 7.10
CA GLU A 200 7.88 8.07 7.64
C GLU A 200 6.81 8.62 6.71
N PHE A 201 5.93 7.75 6.20
CA PHE A 201 4.87 8.13 5.28
C PHE A 201 3.52 7.74 5.83
N ASN A 202 2.56 8.64 5.72
CA ASN A 202 1.16 8.33 5.95
C ASN A 202 0.61 7.64 4.70
N ALA A 203 0.44 6.32 4.75
CA ALA A 203 0.12 5.51 3.59
C ALA A 203 -1.24 4.82 3.75
N TYR A 204 -1.98 4.74 2.65
CA TYR A 204 -3.14 3.88 2.54
C TYR A 204 -2.70 2.49 2.12
N LYS A 205 -3.14 1.47 2.86
CA LYS A 205 -2.81 0.08 2.59
C LYS A 205 -4.05 -0.69 2.13
N TYR A 206 -3.85 -1.72 1.30
CA TYR A 206 -4.83 -2.78 1.20
C TYR A 206 -4.77 -3.58 2.49
N SER A 207 -5.93 -3.87 3.10
CA SER A 207 -5.99 -4.77 4.26
C SER A 207 -5.50 -6.17 3.85
N ASP A 208 -4.91 -6.94 4.77
CA ASP A 208 -4.21 -8.20 4.46
C ASP A 208 -5.17 -9.31 4.00
N ASP A 209 -4.68 -10.27 3.23
CA ASP A 209 -5.49 -11.39 2.74
C ASP A 209 -5.83 -12.40 3.84
N MET A 210 -7.00 -13.02 3.69
CA MET A 210 -7.52 -14.02 4.62
C MET A 210 -7.22 -15.40 4.05
N ASP A 211 -6.01 -15.90 4.29
CA ASP A 211 -5.52 -17.17 3.73
C ASP A 211 -5.80 -18.37 4.64
N SER A 212 -5.80 -18.13 5.96
CA SER A 212 -6.10 -19.11 7.00
C SER A 212 -7.55 -19.04 7.47
N SER A 213 -8.02 -20.15 8.06
CA SER A 213 -9.32 -20.21 8.72
C SER A 213 -9.43 -19.33 9.96
N THR A 214 -8.30 -19.03 10.60
CA THR A 214 -8.22 -18.32 11.89
C THR A 214 -7.74 -16.88 11.74
N ASP A 215 -7.54 -16.40 10.52
CA ASP A 215 -7.07 -15.03 10.32
C ASP A 215 -8.13 -14.06 10.83
N ASN A 216 -7.65 -13.05 11.56
CA ASN A 216 -8.41 -11.90 11.97
C ASN A 216 -8.37 -10.89 10.83
N PRO A 217 -9.52 -10.46 10.29
CA PRO A 217 -9.57 -9.48 9.22
C PRO A 217 -9.03 -8.10 9.65
N ASP A 218 -8.95 -7.82 10.96
CA ASP A 218 -8.46 -6.55 11.52
C ASP A 218 -9.22 -5.31 11.03
N PHE A 219 -10.55 -5.42 10.98
CA PHE A 219 -11.43 -4.31 10.64
C PHE A 219 -12.05 -3.71 11.90
N PRO A 220 -12.42 -2.42 11.88
CA PRO A 220 -13.29 -1.85 12.91
C PRO A 220 -14.57 -2.68 13.06
N GLN A 221 -15.09 -2.80 14.29
CA GLN A 221 -16.19 -3.70 14.63
C GLN A 221 -17.45 -3.49 13.77
N GLU A 222 -17.67 -2.26 13.31
CA GLU A 222 -18.79 -1.88 12.44
C GLU A 222 -18.78 -2.58 11.09
N TRP A 223 -17.61 -2.98 10.60
CA TRP A 223 -17.44 -3.63 9.31
C TRP A 223 -17.75 -5.13 9.33
N LEU A 224 -17.85 -5.75 10.52
CA LEU A 224 -18.15 -7.17 10.64
C LEU A 224 -19.54 -7.55 10.08
N SER A 225 -20.56 -6.71 10.33
CA SER A 225 -21.90 -6.91 9.78
C SER A 225 -21.98 -6.75 8.26
N PRO A 226 -21.48 -5.66 7.65
CA PRO A 226 -21.50 -5.52 6.20
C PRO A 226 -20.65 -6.58 5.49
N LEU A 227 -19.46 -6.96 6.01
CA LEU A 227 -18.66 -8.03 5.40
C LEU A 227 -19.44 -9.35 5.30
N THR A 228 -20.11 -9.75 6.38
CA THR A 228 -20.95 -10.95 6.43
C THR A 228 -22.09 -10.88 5.40
N LYS A 229 -22.78 -9.73 5.33
CA LYS A 229 -23.95 -9.55 4.44
C LYS A 229 -23.56 -9.39 2.97
N LEU A 230 -22.44 -8.74 2.67
CA LEU A 230 -21.90 -8.64 1.31
C LEU A 230 -21.49 -10.03 0.81
N LEU A 231 -20.83 -10.83 1.66
CA LEU A 231 -20.51 -12.21 1.33
C LEU A 231 -21.77 -13.04 1.09
N ALA A 232 -22.81 -12.86 1.90
CA ALA A 232 -24.11 -13.51 1.69
C ALA A 232 -24.73 -13.16 0.32
N VAL A 233 -24.64 -11.90 -0.10
CA VAL A 233 -25.10 -11.45 -1.43
C VAL A 233 -24.31 -12.12 -2.55
N GLU A 234 -22.99 -12.21 -2.47
CA GLU A 234 -22.15 -12.88 -3.48
C GLU A 234 -22.46 -14.39 -3.57
N LEU A 235 -22.75 -15.02 -2.43
CA LEU A 235 -23.07 -16.45 -2.36
C LEU A 235 -24.52 -16.79 -2.75
N ALA A 236 -25.45 -15.85 -2.64
CA ALA A 236 -26.88 -16.09 -2.84
C ALA A 236 -27.24 -16.63 -4.25
N PRO A 237 -26.72 -16.08 -5.36
CA PRO A 237 -26.98 -16.61 -6.71
C PRO A 237 -26.50 -18.05 -6.89
N LEU A 238 -25.38 -18.43 -6.26
CA LEU A 238 -24.84 -19.80 -6.30
C LEU A 238 -25.75 -20.80 -5.61
N ARG A 239 -26.66 -20.33 -4.76
CA ARG A 239 -27.66 -21.14 -4.04
C ARG A 239 -29.06 -21.01 -4.63
N GLY A 240 -29.19 -20.39 -5.80
CA GLY A 240 -30.46 -20.22 -6.50
C GLY A 240 -31.39 -19.17 -5.88
N ILE A 241 -30.91 -18.36 -4.93
CA ILE A 241 -31.68 -17.27 -4.36
C ILE A 241 -31.71 -16.14 -5.38
N THR A 242 -32.91 -15.83 -5.88
CA THR A 242 -33.14 -14.84 -6.93
C THR A 242 -34.41 -14.02 -6.63
N GLY A 243 -34.69 -13.02 -7.47
CA GLY A 243 -35.93 -12.25 -7.36
C GLY A 243 -35.99 -11.34 -6.13
N GLN A 244 -37.12 -11.34 -5.42
CA GLN A 244 -37.36 -10.44 -4.28
C GLN A 244 -36.38 -10.69 -3.13
N ALA A 245 -36.17 -11.96 -2.75
CA ALA A 245 -35.28 -12.31 -1.65
C ALA A 245 -33.84 -11.85 -1.90
N PHE A 246 -33.36 -11.94 -3.15
CA PHE A 246 -32.04 -11.42 -3.51
C PHE A 246 -31.98 -9.89 -3.38
N ARG A 247 -33.01 -9.18 -3.86
CA ARG A 247 -33.08 -7.71 -3.71
C ARG A 247 -33.10 -7.26 -2.26
N ASP A 248 -33.79 -7.99 -1.38
CA ASP A 248 -33.85 -7.69 0.05
C ASP A 248 -32.49 -7.90 0.71
N LEU A 249 -31.76 -8.96 0.36
CA LEU A 249 -30.38 -9.19 0.82
C LEU A 249 -29.45 -8.06 0.37
N VAL A 250 -29.52 -7.64 -0.89
CA VAL A 250 -28.74 -6.51 -1.42
C VAL A 250 -29.05 -5.23 -0.64
N PHE A 251 -30.34 -4.95 -0.39
CA PHE A 251 -30.74 -3.78 0.40
C PHE A 251 -30.16 -3.80 1.82
N LEU A 252 -30.23 -4.95 2.50
CA LEU A 252 -29.69 -5.11 3.86
C LEU A 252 -28.15 -4.98 3.90
N ALA A 253 -27.46 -5.50 2.88
CA ALA A 253 -26.01 -5.42 2.76
C ALA A 253 -25.56 -3.97 2.50
N GLU A 254 -26.18 -3.27 1.55
CA GLU A 254 -25.87 -1.88 1.23
C GLU A 254 -26.18 -0.93 2.39
N ASN A 255 -27.29 -1.14 3.11
CA ASN A 255 -27.60 -0.33 4.28
C ASN A 255 -26.57 -0.54 5.40
N ALA A 256 -26.14 -1.79 5.63
CA ALA A 256 -25.08 -2.07 6.59
C ALA A 256 -23.74 -1.43 6.19
N ARG A 257 -23.41 -1.45 4.89
CA ARG A 257 -22.18 -0.82 4.37
C ARG A 257 -22.21 0.69 4.59
N LYS A 258 -23.29 1.36 4.21
CA LYS A 258 -23.45 2.82 4.41
C LYS A 258 -23.30 3.23 5.86
N ASN A 259 -23.92 2.50 6.79
CA ASN A 259 -23.79 2.80 8.22
C ASN A 259 -22.35 2.64 8.74
N ALA A 260 -21.56 1.73 8.16
CA ALA A 260 -20.15 1.58 8.49
C ALA A 260 -19.29 2.70 7.85
N GLU A 261 -19.56 3.05 6.60
CA GLU A 261 -18.91 4.16 5.89
C GLU A 261 -19.15 5.52 6.58
N GLU A 262 -20.36 5.78 7.09
CA GLU A 262 -20.67 7.04 7.79
C GLU A 262 -19.85 7.25 9.06
N LYS A 263 -19.36 6.17 9.66
CA LYS A 263 -18.50 6.20 10.84
C LYS A 263 -17.01 6.34 10.50
N ASP A 264 -16.66 6.16 9.23
CA ASP A 264 -15.30 6.37 8.73
C ASP A 264 -15.09 7.86 8.44
N HIS A 265 -15.03 8.66 9.49
CA HIS A 265 -14.76 10.10 9.40
C HIS A 265 -13.62 10.48 10.35
N GLU A 266 -12.76 11.38 9.89
CA GLU A 266 -11.79 12.04 10.76
C GLU A 266 -12.45 13.23 11.47
N THR A 267 -12.22 13.35 12.78
CA THR A 267 -12.71 14.52 13.53
C THR A 267 -11.69 15.65 13.44
N GLY A 268 -12.03 16.72 12.73
CA GLY A 268 -11.18 17.90 12.56
C GLY A 268 -11.98 19.17 12.29
N SER A 269 -11.35 20.33 12.52
CA SER A 269 -11.96 21.62 12.16
C SER A 269 -11.67 21.95 10.70
N LEU A 270 -12.72 22.04 9.87
CA LEU A 270 -12.60 22.50 8.50
C LEU A 270 -12.73 24.02 8.45
N TYR A 271 -11.62 24.71 8.16
CA TYR A 271 -11.63 26.15 7.91
C TYR A 271 -11.58 26.42 6.41
N ILE A 272 -12.67 26.95 5.87
CA ILE A 272 -12.73 27.44 4.49
C ILE A 272 -12.71 28.96 4.55
N THR A 273 -11.60 29.57 4.15
CA THR A 273 -11.53 31.01 3.96
C THR A 273 -11.59 31.31 2.46
N PRO A 274 -12.60 32.06 1.98
CA PRO A 274 -12.60 32.52 0.60
C PRO A 274 -11.43 33.49 0.41
N ASN A 275 -10.63 33.27 -0.62
CA ASN A 275 -9.57 34.21 -1.01
C ASN A 275 -10.23 35.49 -1.57
N THR A 276 -10.36 36.52 -0.74
CA THR A 276 -10.86 37.85 -1.11
C THR A 276 -9.75 38.74 -1.66
N GLY A 277 -8.88 38.18 -2.50
CA GLY A 277 -7.89 38.94 -3.27
C GLY A 277 -8.60 39.95 -4.17
N GLY A 278 -8.76 41.17 -3.66
CA GLY A 278 -9.14 42.33 -4.45
C GLY A 278 -8.12 42.51 -5.56
N ARG A 279 -8.56 42.31 -6.80
CA ARG A 279 -7.80 42.74 -7.98
C ARG A 279 -7.74 44.27 -7.92
N TYR A 280 -6.58 44.81 -7.59
CA TYR A 280 -6.17 46.16 -7.96
C TYR A 280 -5.11 46.06 -9.05
#